data_AF-A0AAD5YM52-F1
#
_entry.id   AF-A0AAD5YM52-F1
#
_cell.length_a   1.000
_cell.length_b   1.000
_cell.length_c   1.000
_cell.angle_alpha   90.00
_cell.angle_beta   90.00
_cell.angle_gamma   90.00
#
_symmetry.space_group_name_H-M   'P 1'
#
loop_
_entity.id
_entity.type
_entity.pdbx_description
1 polymer ?
#
loop_
_entity_poly.entity_id
_entity_poly.type
_entity_poly.pdbx_seq_one_letter_code
_entity_poly.pdbx_strand_id
1 'polypeptide(L)'
;MAIILQSLEPECLEIGQLPSTRFNLAQKSESSLPSFYSVLSISPSATTEEIKSAYHTALLRNHPDKRIAANGIQKEIVEIDILKQAYLTLSSPDSRASYDSECARRPHAPRPAQVVSLEDFSEIGETVSSPAGSAWEYSCRCGGLYVITEQQMERDRHLVGCNSCSEVVWVGYQAIDEDEDPHGTEL
;
A
#
# COMPACT_ATOMS: atom_id res chain seq x y z
N MET A 1 34.23 -1.44 -24.98
CA MET A 1 32.99 -1.02 -25.65
C MET A 1 31.98 -2.16 -25.51
N ALA A 2 30.71 -1.84 -25.20
CA ALA A 2 29.52 -2.72 -25.07
C ALA A 2 29.61 -3.75 -23.93
N ILE A 3 28.74 -3.85 -22.90
CA ILE A 3 27.28 -3.77 -22.73
C ILE A 3 26.50 -4.54 -23.79
N ILE A 4 26.06 -5.77 -23.47
CA ILE A 4 24.75 -6.33 -23.88
C ILE A 4 24.20 -7.23 -22.73
N LEU A 5 22.95 -6.94 -22.37
CA LEU A 5 22.01 -7.69 -21.55
C LEU A 5 21.29 -8.77 -22.38
N GLN A 6 20.96 -9.91 -21.78
CA GLN A 6 19.83 -10.80 -22.15
C GLN A 6 19.35 -11.47 -20.84
N SER A 7 18.18 -11.05 -20.32
CA SER A 7 16.89 -11.79 -20.33
C SER A 7 16.97 -13.15 -19.63
N LEU A 8 16.41 -13.32 -18.42
CA LEU A 8 15.00 -13.68 -18.13
C LEU A 8 14.62 -14.92 -18.98
N GLU A 9 14.38 -16.09 -18.39
CA GLU A 9 13.19 -16.42 -17.58
C GLU A 9 13.52 -17.48 -16.50
N PRO A 10 12.84 -17.44 -15.35
CA PRO A 10 12.36 -18.71 -14.79
C PRO A 10 10.83 -18.75 -14.70
N GLU A 11 10.33 -19.86 -15.24
CA GLU A 11 8.95 -20.29 -15.33
C GLU A 11 8.21 -20.20 -13.99
N CYS A 12 7.02 -19.59 -14.03
CA CYS A 12 6.02 -19.71 -12.98
C CYS A 12 5.33 -21.07 -13.12
N LEU A 13 5.53 -21.99 -12.17
CA LEU A 13 4.71 -23.20 -12.07
C LEU A 13 4.15 -23.40 -10.65
N GLU A 14 2.83 -23.26 -10.61
CA GLU A 14 1.83 -23.93 -9.76
C GLU A 14 1.95 -23.85 -8.22
N ILE A 15 1.12 -22.97 -7.64
CA ILE A 15 0.76 -23.01 -6.22
C ILE A 15 -0.40 -23.99 -6.05
N GLY A 16 -0.09 -25.18 -5.53
CA GLY A 16 -1.07 -26.14 -5.05
C GLY A 16 -1.72 -25.70 -3.73
N GLN A 17 -3.04 -25.73 -3.74
CA GLN A 17 -4.02 -25.91 -2.66
C GLN A 17 -3.58 -25.81 -1.18
N LEU A 18 -4.29 -24.93 -0.47
CA LEU A 18 -4.40 -24.76 0.99
C LEU A 18 -4.57 -26.08 1.78
N PRO A 19 -4.20 -26.06 3.07
CA PRO A 19 -5.23 -26.40 4.05
C PRO A 19 -5.48 -25.29 5.07
N SER A 20 -6.78 -25.05 5.28
CA SER A 20 -7.38 -24.25 6.32
C SER A 20 -6.80 -24.58 7.69
N THR A 21 -6.23 -23.59 8.37
CA THR A 21 -6.10 -23.65 9.83
C THR A 21 -6.32 -22.26 10.41
N ARG A 22 -7.31 -22.17 11.29
CA ARG A 22 -7.58 -20.99 12.11
C ARG A 22 -6.35 -20.67 12.95
N PHE A 23 -5.73 -19.53 12.69
CA PHE A 23 -4.82 -18.88 13.62
C PHE A 23 -5.19 -17.40 13.73
N ASN A 24 -5.82 -17.05 14.85
CA ASN A 24 -5.80 -15.69 15.35
C ASN A 24 -4.39 -15.43 15.89
N LEU A 25 -3.58 -14.69 15.14
CA LEU A 25 -2.46 -13.97 15.71
C LEU A 25 -2.38 -12.61 15.03
N ALA A 26 -2.27 -11.59 15.87
CA ALA A 26 -2.21 -10.19 15.53
C ALA A 26 -1.47 -9.94 14.22
N GLN A 27 -2.16 -9.25 13.30
CA GLN A 27 -1.60 -8.76 12.05
C GLN A 27 -0.51 -7.72 12.36
N LYS A 28 0.71 -8.18 12.65
CA LYS A 28 1.91 -7.36 12.55
C LYS A 28 2.12 -7.18 11.04
N SER A 29 1.83 -5.98 10.57
CA SER A 29 2.07 -5.56 9.19
C SER A 29 3.57 -5.64 8.88
N GLU A 30 4.06 -6.80 8.43
CA GLU A 30 5.47 -7.04 8.09
C GLU A 30 5.78 -6.86 6.60
N SER A 31 5.38 -5.73 6.02
CA SER A 31 5.91 -5.29 4.71
C SER A 31 5.71 -3.79 4.51
N SER A 32 6.18 -3.02 5.48
CA SER A 32 6.51 -1.62 5.29
C SER A 32 7.81 -1.41 6.04
N LEU A 33 8.82 -0.84 5.38
CA LEU A 33 10.09 -0.50 6.03
C LEU A 33 9.77 0.17 7.37
N PRO A 34 10.38 -0.28 8.48
CA PRO A 34 10.06 0.26 9.80
C PRO A 34 10.33 1.77 9.77
N SER A 35 9.32 2.56 10.17
CA SER A 35 9.46 4.00 10.28
C SER A 35 10.64 4.35 11.20
N PHE A 36 11.33 5.46 10.97
CA PHE A 36 12.42 5.91 11.85
C PHE A 36 11.99 6.07 13.32
N TYR A 37 10.72 6.38 13.55
CA TYR A 37 10.13 6.36 14.90
C TYR A 37 10.09 4.95 15.51
N SER A 38 9.73 3.93 14.72
CA SER A 38 9.74 2.53 15.13
C SER A 38 11.15 2.00 15.37
N VAL A 39 12.10 2.39 14.50
CA VAL A 39 13.54 2.08 14.62
C VAL A 39 14.11 2.57 15.95
N LEU A 40 13.76 3.79 16.38
CA LEU A 40 14.17 4.34 17.66
C LEU A 40 13.21 3.95 18.82
N SER A 41 12.12 3.24 18.52
CA SER A 41 11.07 2.84 19.48
C SER A 41 10.47 4.02 20.25
N ILE A 42 10.17 5.12 19.53
CA ILE A 42 9.60 6.35 20.07
C ILE A 42 8.29 6.73 19.38
N SER A 43 7.52 7.60 20.01
CA SER A 43 6.29 8.16 19.44
C SER A 43 6.59 9.27 18.41
N PRO A 44 5.74 9.48 17.38
CA PRO A 44 5.78 10.64 16.51
C PRO A 44 5.61 11.98 17.24
N SER A 45 5.18 11.99 18.50
CA SER A 45 5.09 13.19 19.34
C SER A 45 6.32 13.40 20.24
N ALA A 46 7.35 12.55 20.13
CA ALA A 46 8.53 12.64 20.98
C ALA A 46 9.31 13.94 20.77
N THR A 47 9.86 14.46 21.86
CA THR A 47 10.73 15.64 21.90
C THR A 47 12.15 15.31 21.39
N THR A 48 12.94 16.34 21.07
CA THR A 48 14.33 16.19 20.62
C THR A 48 15.23 15.52 21.66
N GLU A 49 14.95 15.76 22.95
CA GLU A 49 15.64 15.14 24.09
C GLU A 49 15.34 13.65 24.19
N GLU A 50 14.08 13.26 24.00
CA GLU A 50 13.64 11.87 23.93
C GLU A 50 14.26 11.15 22.73
N ILE A 51 14.30 11.79 21.56
CA ILE A 51 14.95 11.24 20.36
C ILE A 51 16.44 10.96 20.62
N LYS A 52 17.15 11.90 21.26
CA LYS A 52 18.58 11.75 21.58
C LYS A 52 18.83 10.63 22.60
N SER A 53 18.02 10.55 23.66
CA SER A 53 18.15 9.51 24.68
C SER A 53 17.81 8.11 24.12
N ALA A 54 16.79 8.01 23.27
CA ALA A 54 16.41 6.79 22.58
C ALA A 54 17.51 6.30 21.63
N TYR A 55 18.11 7.20 20.84
CA TYR A 55 19.24 6.88 19.97
C TYR A 55 20.44 6.33 20.76
N HIS A 56 20.83 6.97 21.85
CA HIS A 56 21.95 6.49 22.68
C HIS A 56 21.67 5.11 23.28
N THR A 57 20.44 4.90 23.77
CA THR A 57 20.00 3.61 24.30
C THR A 57 19.99 2.53 23.21
N ALA A 58 19.52 2.85 22.01
CA ALA A 58 19.49 1.93 20.88
C ALA A 58 20.91 1.55 20.41
N LEU A 59 21.86 2.48 20.39
CA LEU A 59 23.25 2.20 20.08
C LEU A 59 23.89 1.22 21.08
N LEU A 60 23.70 1.46 22.38
CA LEU A 60 24.24 0.58 23.42
C LEU A 60 23.67 -0.84 23.34
N ARG A 61 22.42 -0.98 22.90
CA ARG A 61 21.77 -2.29 22.72
C ARG A 61 22.26 -3.01 21.48
N ASN A 62 22.58 -2.29 20.41
CA ASN A 62 22.98 -2.83 19.11
C ASN A 62 24.50 -2.80 18.84
N HIS A 63 25.31 -2.41 19.83
CA HIS A 63 26.77 -2.32 19.69
C HIS A 63 27.43 -3.68 19.34
N PRO A 64 28.39 -3.73 18.39
CA PRO A 64 29.01 -4.98 17.94
C PRO A 64 29.70 -5.78 19.04
N ASP A 65 30.24 -5.13 20.06
CA ASP A 65 30.84 -5.80 21.21
C ASP A 65 29.85 -6.73 21.95
N LYS A 66 28.59 -6.31 22.08
CA LYS A 66 27.51 -7.15 22.64
C LYS A 66 26.98 -8.21 21.67
N ARG A 67 27.24 -8.06 20.36
CA ARG A 67 26.83 -9.04 19.32
C ARG A 67 27.66 -10.31 19.39
N ILE A 68 28.92 -10.23 19.81
CA ILE A 68 29.84 -11.38 19.92
C ILE A 68 29.47 -12.29 21.11
N ALA A 69 28.84 -11.73 22.16
CA ALA A 69 28.45 -12.49 23.35
C ALA A 69 27.09 -13.21 23.21
N ALA A 70 26.24 -12.80 22.26
CA ALA A 70 24.89 -13.34 22.09
C ALA A 70 24.89 -14.48 21.06
N ASN A 71 25.25 -15.69 21.51
CA ASN A 71 25.16 -16.93 20.74
C ASN A 71 23.71 -17.17 20.24
N GLY A 72 23.44 -16.85 18.97
CA GLY A 72 22.39 -17.50 18.16
C GLY A 72 20.93 -17.10 18.38
N ILE A 73 20.60 -16.18 19.30
CA ILE A 73 19.23 -15.66 19.39
C ILE A 73 19.08 -14.54 18.36
N GLN A 74 18.38 -14.81 17.27
CA GLN A 74 17.99 -13.83 16.25
C GLN A 74 17.01 -12.81 16.85
N LYS A 75 17.52 -11.88 17.65
CA LYS A 75 16.82 -10.65 17.94
C LYS A 75 16.81 -9.81 16.66
N GLU A 76 15.76 -9.05 16.41
CA GLU A 76 15.69 -8.08 15.31
C GLU A 76 16.84 -7.08 15.48
N ILE A 77 17.99 -7.36 14.85
CA ILE A 77 19.19 -6.53 14.95
C ILE A 77 18.99 -5.38 13.98
N VAL A 78 18.77 -4.19 14.53
CA VAL A 78 18.74 -2.97 13.75
C VAL A 78 20.18 -2.59 13.42
N GLU A 79 20.47 -2.35 12.15
CA GLU A 79 21.80 -1.89 11.73
C GLU A 79 22.13 -0.52 12.34
N ILE A 80 23.37 -0.34 12.79
CA ILE A 80 23.82 0.93 13.38
C ILE A 80 23.69 2.09 12.40
N ASP A 81 23.82 1.82 11.10
CA ASP A 81 23.64 2.82 10.05
C ASP A 81 22.20 3.35 10.01
N ILE A 82 21.21 2.45 10.08
CA ILE A 82 19.78 2.81 10.14
C ILE A 82 19.48 3.64 11.41
N LEU A 83 20.07 3.29 12.56
CA LEU A 83 19.92 4.08 13.80
C LEU A 83 20.47 5.50 13.63
N LYS A 84 21.63 5.66 13.00
CA LYS A 84 22.23 6.97 12.71
C LYS A 84 21.36 7.77 11.76
N GLN A 85 20.89 7.15 10.68
CA GLN A 85 20.03 7.79 9.70
C GLN A 85 18.71 8.28 10.33
N ALA A 86 18.08 7.43 11.16
CA ALA A 86 16.88 7.79 11.91
C ALA A 86 17.12 8.99 12.83
N TYR A 87 18.23 9.00 13.58
CA TYR A 87 18.58 10.12 14.45
C TYR A 87 18.84 11.41 13.66
N LEU A 88 19.63 11.36 12.59
CA LEU A 88 19.93 12.53 11.76
C LEU A 88 18.66 13.13 11.17
N THR A 89 17.74 12.29 10.71
CA THR A 89 16.47 12.73 10.12
C THR A 89 15.53 13.33 11.17
N LEU A 90 15.41 12.71 12.34
CA LEU A 90 14.43 13.12 13.37
C LEU A 90 14.95 14.20 14.33
N SER A 91 16.27 14.41 14.40
CA SER A 91 16.88 15.35 15.37
C SER A 91 16.63 16.82 15.07
N SER A 92 16.52 17.19 13.79
CA SER A 92 16.25 18.57 13.35
C SER A 92 14.76 18.74 13.01
N PRO A 93 14.10 19.84 13.45
CA PRO A 93 12.68 20.07 13.15
C PRO A 93 12.40 20.16 11.64
N ASP A 94 13.29 20.77 10.85
CA ASP A 94 13.16 20.85 9.39
C ASP A 94 13.25 19.48 8.70
N SER A 95 14.25 18.69 9.08
CA SER A 95 14.45 17.35 8.53
C SER A 95 13.31 16.40 8.92
N ARG A 96 12.80 16.53 10.15
CA ARG A 96 11.64 15.80 10.64
C ARG A 96 10.36 16.18 9.90
N ALA A 97 10.10 17.46 9.72
CA ALA A 97 8.94 17.93 8.96
C ALA A 97 8.99 17.44 7.51
N SER A 98 10.18 17.47 6.89
CA SER A 98 10.38 16.92 5.53
C SER A 98 10.09 15.43 5.48
N TYR A 99 10.63 14.65 6.43
CA TYR A 99 10.36 13.21 6.55
C TYR A 99 8.89 12.89 6.78
N ASP A 100 8.23 13.62 7.69
CA ASP A 100 6.81 13.42 8.00
C ASP A 100 5.94 13.75 6.76
N SER A 101 6.30 14.78 6.00
CA SER A 101 5.62 15.13 4.75
C SER A 101 5.80 14.05 3.67
N GLU A 102 7.01 13.49 3.55
CA GLU A 102 7.27 12.40 2.59
C GLU A 102 6.50 11.14 3.00
N CYS A 103 6.47 10.83 4.29
CA CYS A 103 5.75 9.68 4.81
C CYS A 103 4.23 9.81 4.61
N ALA A 104 3.68 11.02 4.69
CA ALA A 104 2.28 11.30 4.36
C ALA A 104 1.97 11.20 2.86
N ARG A 105 2.96 11.44 1.99
CA ARG A 105 2.84 11.30 0.53
C ARG A 105 3.04 9.89 0.03
N ARG A 106 3.72 9.03 0.80
CA ARG A 106 3.84 7.62 0.46
C ARG A 106 2.44 7.00 0.51
N PRO A 107 1.92 6.46 -0.60
CA PRO A 107 0.67 5.74 -0.55
C PRO A 107 0.87 4.61 0.46
N HIS A 108 0.06 4.60 1.51
CA HIS A 108 -0.02 3.45 2.38
C HIS A 108 -0.27 2.23 1.50
N ALA A 109 0.36 1.09 1.79
CA ALA A 109 0.05 -0.15 1.09
C ALA A 109 -1.48 -0.25 1.01
N PRO A 110 -2.05 -0.47 -0.19
CA PRO A 110 -3.48 -0.34 -0.38
C PRO A 110 -4.16 -1.21 0.67
N ARG A 111 -4.93 -0.58 1.56
CA ARG A 111 -5.88 -1.35 2.38
C ARG A 111 -6.70 -2.16 1.38
N PRO A 112 -7.01 -3.44 1.65
CA PRO A 112 -7.75 -4.26 0.69
C PRO A 112 -9.01 -3.49 0.29
N ALA A 113 -9.03 -3.02 -0.96
CA ALA A 113 -10.08 -2.15 -1.43
C ALA A 113 -11.38 -2.96 -1.39
N GLN A 114 -12.44 -2.36 -0.84
CA GLN A 114 -13.76 -2.97 -0.96
C GLN A 114 -14.09 -3.10 -2.45
N VAL A 115 -14.48 -4.30 -2.87
CA VAL A 115 -15.00 -4.52 -4.22
C VAL A 115 -16.45 -4.04 -4.23
N VAL A 116 -16.78 -3.15 -5.15
CA VAL A 116 -18.13 -2.60 -5.35
C VAL A 116 -18.51 -2.86 -6.80
N SER A 117 -19.69 -3.43 -7.02
CA SER A 117 -20.19 -3.68 -8.37
C SER A 117 -20.50 -2.35 -9.08
N LEU A 118 -20.26 -2.27 -10.37
CA LEU A 118 -20.58 -1.06 -11.14
C LEU A 118 -22.10 -0.77 -11.14
N GLU A 119 -22.94 -1.79 -11.01
CA GLU A 119 -24.40 -1.65 -10.87
C GLU A 119 -24.82 -0.86 -9.62
N ASP A 120 -23.98 -0.85 -8.57
CA ASP A 120 -24.22 -0.08 -7.35
C ASP A 120 -23.90 1.41 -7.54
N PHE A 121 -23.19 1.78 -8.60
CA PHE A 121 -22.90 3.16 -8.91
C PHE A 121 -24.06 3.79 -9.69
N SER A 122 -24.39 5.03 -9.33
CA SER A 122 -25.35 5.84 -10.07
C SER A 122 -24.68 6.37 -11.34
N GLU A 123 -25.26 6.07 -12.51
CA GLU A 123 -24.83 6.67 -13.76
C GLU A 123 -25.17 8.17 -13.79
N ILE A 124 -24.17 9.01 -14.05
CA ILE A 124 -24.33 10.44 -14.27
C ILE A 124 -24.06 10.73 -15.75
N GLY A 125 -25.14 10.72 -16.54
CA GLY A 125 -25.11 10.95 -17.98
C GLY A 125 -24.55 12.34 -18.36
N GLU A 126 -23.75 12.36 -19.42
CA GLU A 126 -23.17 13.49 -20.17
C GLU A 126 -23.35 14.89 -19.55
N THR A 127 -22.34 15.35 -18.82
CA THR A 127 -22.16 16.81 -18.71
C THR A 127 -21.60 17.30 -20.04
N VAL A 128 -22.17 18.38 -20.57
CA VAL A 128 -21.77 19.14 -21.78
C VAL A 128 -20.31 19.63 -21.80
N SER A 129 -19.45 19.14 -20.91
CA SER A 129 -18.07 19.59 -20.73
C SER A 129 -17.03 18.45 -20.63
N SER A 130 -17.41 17.18 -20.77
CA SER A 130 -16.46 16.06 -20.69
C SER A 130 -16.48 15.20 -21.96
N PRO A 131 -15.43 15.22 -22.79
CA PRO A 131 -15.31 14.38 -24.00
C PRO A 131 -14.96 12.90 -23.68
N ALA A 132 -15.33 12.40 -22.49
CA ALA A 132 -14.76 11.20 -21.88
C ALA A 132 -15.75 10.05 -21.62
N GLY A 133 -16.89 10.03 -22.31
CA GLY A 133 -17.89 8.95 -22.24
C GLY A 133 -18.79 8.99 -21.00
N SER A 134 -19.44 7.87 -20.69
CA SER A 134 -20.28 7.71 -19.49
C SER A 134 -19.45 7.74 -18.21
N ALA A 135 -20.05 8.27 -17.14
CA ALA A 135 -19.45 8.34 -15.81
C ALA A 135 -20.41 7.82 -14.75
N TRP A 136 -19.85 7.20 -13.73
CA TRP A 136 -20.59 6.58 -12.63
C TRP A 136 -20.07 7.11 -11.30
N GLU A 137 -20.99 7.40 -10.39
CA GLU A 137 -20.69 7.88 -9.04
C GLU A 137 -21.21 6.95 -7.95
N TYR A 138 -20.46 6.84 -6.85
CA TYR A 138 -20.86 6.07 -5.67
C TYR A 138 -20.57 6.86 -4.39
N SER A 139 -21.50 6.82 -3.44
CA SER A 139 -21.38 7.57 -2.19
C SER A 139 -20.34 6.99 -1.26
N CYS A 140 -19.45 7.82 -0.73
CA CYS A 140 -18.52 7.44 0.32
C CYS A 140 -19.15 7.65 1.70
N ARG A 141 -18.78 6.82 2.68
CA ARG A 141 -19.23 6.93 4.09
C ARG A 141 -18.86 8.26 4.76
N CYS A 142 -17.86 8.99 4.24
CA CYS A 142 -17.51 10.32 4.72
C CYS A 142 -18.39 11.45 4.16
N GLY A 143 -19.31 11.13 3.24
CA GLY A 143 -20.09 12.12 2.48
C GLY A 143 -19.44 12.60 1.18
N GLY A 144 -18.24 12.11 0.84
CA GLY A 144 -17.61 12.31 -0.47
C GLY A 144 -18.14 11.37 -1.55
N LEU A 145 -17.53 11.40 -2.74
CA LEU A 145 -17.92 10.57 -3.87
C LEU A 145 -16.72 9.82 -4.45
N TYR A 146 -16.98 8.59 -4.89
CA TYR A 146 -16.13 7.84 -5.83
C TYR A 146 -16.66 8.08 -7.24
N VAL A 147 -15.78 8.37 -8.19
CA VAL A 147 -16.18 8.61 -9.59
C VAL A 147 -15.28 7.79 -10.51
N ILE A 148 -15.90 7.01 -11.38
CA ILE A 148 -15.22 6.23 -12.42
C ILE A 148 -15.84 6.55 -13.77
N THR A 149 -15.01 6.66 -14.80
CA THR A 149 -15.47 6.91 -16.17
C THR A 149 -15.23 5.69 -17.03
N GLU A 150 -15.96 5.58 -18.14
CA GLU A 150 -15.82 4.49 -19.10
C GLU A 150 -14.37 4.35 -19.57
N GLN A 151 -13.77 5.48 -19.94
CA GLN A 151 -12.37 5.56 -20.37
C GLN A 151 -11.33 5.11 -19.32
N GLN A 152 -11.70 5.05 -18.03
CA GLN A 152 -10.84 4.52 -16.97
C GLN A 152 -10.95 3.00 -16.91
N MET A 153 -12.16 2.46 -17.05
CA MET A 153 -12.40 1.01 -17.10
C MET A 153 -11.76 0.37 -18.33
N GLU A 154 -11.88 1.00 -19.51
CA GLU A 154 -11.23 0.56 -20.74
C GLU A 154 -9.70 0.49 -20.64
N ARG A 155 -9.11 1.21 -19.69
CA ARG A 155 -7.66 1.22 -19.42
C ARG A 155 -7.27 0.37 -18.21
N ASP A 156 -8.16 -0.53 -17.80
CA ASP A 156 -8.00 -1.41 -16.64
C ASP A 156 -7.81 -0.68 -15.30
N ARG A 157 -8.22 0.59 -15.21
CA ARG A 157 -8.13 1.39 -13.98
C ARG A 157 -9.42 1.29 -13.16
N HIS A 158 -9.52 0.19 -12.43
CA HIS A 158 -10.68 -0.12 -11.59
C HIS A 158 -10.55 0.38 -10.14
N LEU A 159 -9.37 0.86 -9.71
CA LEU A 159 -9.15 1.39 -8.37
C LEU A 159 -9.50 2.89 -8.30
N VAL A 160 -10.54 3.22 -7.54
CA VAL A 160 -11.10 4.57 -7.46
C VAL A 160 -10.96 5.11 -6.04
N GLY A 161 -10.40 6.30 -5.90
CA GLY A 161 -10.29 7.01 -4.63
C GLY A 161 -11.47 7.94 -4.38
N CYS A 162 -11.86 8.09 -3.12
CA CYS A 162 -12.81 9.11 -2.71
C CYS A 162 -12.22 10.51 -2.90
N ASN A 163 -13.02 11.47 -3.34
CA ASN A 163 -12.58 12.88 -3.50
C ASN A 163 -12.39 13.65 -2.18
N SER A 164 -12.88 13.12 -1.06
CA SER A 164 -12.94 13.82 0.24
C SER A 164 -12.27 13.06 1.39
N CYS A 165 -11.74 11.86 1.13
CA CYS A 165 -10.96 11.11 2.11
C CYS A 165 -9.91 10.23 1.43
N SER A 166 -9.17 9.42 2.20
CA SER A 166 -8.12 8.54 1.69
C SER A 166 -8.61 7.11 1.38
N GLU A 167 -9.92 6.89 1.32
CA GLU A 167 -10.49 5.55 1.08
C GLU A 167 -10.53 5.23 -0.42
N VAL A 168 -10.34 3.95 -0.75
CA VAL A 168 -10.33 3.45 -2.14
C VAL A 168 -11.26 2.25 -2.27
N VAL A 169 -11.89 2.13 -3.44
CA VAL A 169 -12.75 0.98 -3.81
C VAL A 169 -12.30 0.41 -5.15
N TRP A 170 -12.48 -0.90 -5.33
CA TRP A 170 -12.29 -1.57 -6.60
C TRP A 170 -13.65 -1.72 -7.29
N VAL A 171 -13.80 -1.15 -8.47
CA VAL A 171 -15.04 -1.24 -9.25
C VAL A 171 -14.99 -2.50 -10.12
N GLY A 172 -15.94 -3.40 -9.95
CA GLY A 172 -16.07 -4.60 -10.79
C GLY A 172 -17.24 -4.49 -11.76
N TYR A 173 -17.04 -4.87 -13.02
CA TYR A 173 -18.15 -5.23 -13.90
C TYR A 173 -18.30 -6.75 -13.87
N GLN A 174 -19.54 -7.23 -13.79
CA GLN A 174 -19.81 -8.63 -14.09
C GLN A 174 -19.91 -8.73 -15.61
N ALA A 175 -18.92 -9.34 -16.26
CA ALA A 175 -19.09 -9.76 -17.64
C ALA A 175 -20.26 -10.75 -17.63
N ILE A 176 -21.39 -10.34 -18.16
CA ILE A 176 -22.41 -11.29 -18.55
C ILE A 176 -21.77 -11.96 -19.75
N ASP A 177 -21.34 -13.21 -19.61
CA ASP A 177 -21.04 -14.03 -20.79
C ASP A 177 -22.34 -14.06 -21.60
N GLU A 178 -22.42 -13.23 -22.62
CA GLU A 178 -23.42 -13.33 -23.66
C GLU A 178 -23.11 -14.62 -24.41
N ASP A 179 -23.61 -15.75 -23.89
CA ASP A 179 -23.97 -16.86 -24.76
C ASP A 179 -24.99 -16.30 -25.77
N GLU A 180 -24.50 -15.82 -26.92
CA GLU A 180 -25.30 -15.41 -28.06
C GLU A 180 -26.23 -16.57 -28.47
N ASP A 181 -27.52 -16.43 -28.17
CA ASP A 181 -28.60 -17.21 -28.78
C ASP A 181 -29.04 -16.45 -30.05
N PRO A 182 -28.91 -16.99 -31.28
CA PRO A 182 -30.10 -17.54 -31.96
C PRO A 182 -29.81 -18.49 -33.16
N HIS A 183 -30.28 -19.74 -33.13
CA HIS A 183 -30.55 -20.48 -34.38
C HIS A 183 -31.98 -21.01 -34.39
N GLY A 184 -32.89 -20.15 -34.85
CA GLY A 184 -34.15 -20.57 -35.44
C GLY A 184 -33.97 -20.82 -36.94
N THR A 185 -34.29 -22.02 -37.41
CA THR A 185 -34.89 -22.27 -38.75
C THR A 185 -35.66 -23.58 -38.74
N GLU A 186 -36.97 -23.48 -39.00
CA GLU A 186 -37.92 -24.44 -39.60
C GLU A 186 -37.44 -25.89 -39.86
N LEU A 187 -38.17 -26.87 -39.30
CA LEU A 187 -39.22 -27.66 -39.97
C LEU A 187 -39.95 -28.60 -38.98
#